data_AF-A0A235FJ67-F1
#
_entry.id   AF-A0A235FJ67-F1
#
_cell.length_a   1.000
_cell.length_b   1.000
_cell.length_c   1.000
_cell.angle_alpha   90.00
_cell.angle_beta   90.00
_cell.angle_gamma   90.00
#
_symmetry.space_group_name_H-M   'P 1'
#
loop_
_entity.id
_entity.type
_entity.pdbx_description
1 polymer ?
#
loop_
_entity_poly.entity_id
_entity_poly.type
_entity_poly.pdbx_seq_one_letter_code
_entity_poly.pdbx_strand_id
1 'polypeptide(L)'
;MRERLDKVTARVDQARAKLDEHPSHARLQRRLAAADADFEETLELYDSTPGGQDDLRAAFATEPDPERRADLDRRLAAGQQLRAEQTEALRRARNGADNDNERGEHDGRTDDTGTPREVLEEVRLEPGTAGGPAEGDRGALHGLGNRGSGSLRLLINGQQIHPVADHTLSADERADFAERGLSAPTLYELAPADAGIYRAQMLELTRRNTYAASVHVYDEDEYRQMRLLVTDDGKAGVALKGDEVVSVFAHKDSAHSDVAQSMLRQSAMLGGHRLDCFDTVLPNLYADAGFVPVARLAWNDDYAPDGWDYQQFGRFNGGRPDVVFMAYDPEKVGGTYTPGAGAYIDEYDVGIARAQAYGNNDTITVANDTSTRRSEHV
;
A
#
# COMPACT_ATOMS: atom_id res chain seq x y z
N MET A 1 4.69 18.82 6.63
CA MET A 1 4.28 20.07 7.31
C MET A 1 5.26 20.77 8.28
N ARG A 2 6.19 20.09 8.98
CA ARG A 2 7.04 20.70 10.05
C ARG A 2 7.80 21.98 9.64
N GLU A 3 8.47 21.99 8.50
CA GLU A 3 9.19 23.19 8.03
C GLU A 3 8.29 24.42 7.80
N ARG A 4 7.02 24.19 7.44
CA ARG A 4 6.05 25.27 7.28
C ARG A 4 5.71 25.86 8.64
N LEU A 5 5.48 25.01 9.65
CA LEU A 5 5.25 25.44 11.02
C LEU A 5 6.44 26.27 11.56
N ASP A 6 7.68 25.84 11.30
CA ASP A 6 8.88 26.59 11.71
C ASP A 6 8.94 27.98 11.07
N LYS A 7 8.65 28.08 9.77
CA LYS A 7 8.61 29.36 9.04
C LYS A 7 7.54 30.31 9.58
N VAL A 8 6.35 29.78 9.87
CA VAL A 8 5.23 30.57 10.40
C VAL A 8 5.51 31.01 11.84
N THR A 9 6.10 30.14 12.66
CA THR A 9 6.58 30.46 14.03
C THR A 9 7.55 31.65 14.00
N ALA A 10 8.57 31.60 13.15
CA ALA A 10 9.53 32.71 13.01
C ALA A 10 8.88 34.02 12.57
N ARG A 11 7.80 33.95 11.78
CA ARG A 11 7.05 35.12 11.33
C ARG A 11 6.24 35.76 12.47
N VAL A 12 5.64 34.95 13.33
CA VAL A 12 4.96 35.42 14.56
C VAL A 12 5.96 36.13 15.46
N ASP A 13 7.11 35.52 15.74
CA ASP A 13 8.16 36.10 16.58
C ASP A 13 8.64 37.45 16.03
N GLN A 14 8.87 37.53 14.72
CA GLN A 14 9.26 38.79 14.08
C GLN A 14 8.16 39.86 14.16
N ALA A 15 6.89 39.47 14.02
CA ALA A 15 5.77 40.40 14.11
C ALA A 15 5.59 40.93 15.55
N ARG A 16 5.77 40.06 16.54
CA ARG A 16 5.68 40.38 17.96
C ARG A 16 6.80 41.34 18.38
N ALA A 17 8.06 41.03 18.03
CA ALA A 17 9.20 41.90 18.33
C ALA A 17 9.01 43.32 17.77
N LYS A 18 8.51 43.45 16.53
CA LYS A 18 8.24 44.77 15.93
C LYS A 18 7.11 45.52 16.63
N LEU A 19 6.10 44.80 17.12
CA LEU A 19 5.00 45.41 17.86
C LEU A 19 5.48 45.89 19.24
N ASP A 20 6.36 45.16 19.91
CA ASP A 20 6.93 45.55 21.21
C ASP A 20 7.73 46.86 21.13
N GLU A 21 8.43 47.10 20.02
CA GLU A 21 9.10 48.38 19.73
C GLU A 21 8.10 49.53 19.51
N HIS A 22 6.90 49.23 19.02
CA HIS A 22 5.88 50.21 18.65
C HIS A 22 4.45 49.77 19.03
N PRO A 23 4.10 49.72 20.34
CA PRO A 23 2.90 49.01 20.82
C PRO A 23 1.55 49.57 20.34
N SER A 24 1.50 50.88 20.06
CA SER A 24 0.29 51.56 19.59
C SER A 24 0.11 51.53 18.07
N HIS A 25 1.03 50.90 17.32
CA HIS A 25 1.03 50.95 15.87
C HIS A 25 0.00 49.97 15.26
N ALA A 26 -1.18 50.46 14.89
CA ALA A 26 -2.33 49.67 14.41
C ALA A 26 -2.02 48.73 13.22
N ARG A 27 -1.05 49.05 12.36
CA ARG A 27 -0.62 48.13 11.27
C ARG A 27 0.16 46.93 11.79
N LEU A 28 0.97 47.11 12.84
CA LEU A 28 1.76 46.02 13.42
C LEU A 28 0.87 45.09 14.23
N GLN A 29 -0.12 45.64 14.94
CA GLN A 29 -1.17 44.84 15.61
C GLN A 29 -1.92 43.95 14.62
N ARG A 30 -2.37 44.51 13.48
CA ARG A 30 -3.01 43.71 12.41
C ARG A 30 -2.09 42.66 11.80
N ARG A 31 -0.80 42.96 11.66
CA ARG A 31 0.19 42.02 11.12
C ARG A 31 0.46 40.87 12.08
N LEU A 32 0.53 41.13 13.38
CA LEU A 32 0.67 40.11 14.40
C LEU A 32 -0.57 39.21 14.41
N ALA A 33 -1.78 39.78 14.47
CA ALA A 33 -3.02 39.02 14.43
C ALA A 33 -3.14 38.10 13.19
N ALA A 34 -2.72 38.58 12.01
CA ALA A 34 -2.70 37.76 10.81
C ALA A 34 -1.63 36.64 10.85
N ALA A 35 -0.49 36.89 11.50
CA ALA A 35 0.54 35.87 11.68
C ALA A 35 0.12 34.82 12.72
N ASP A 36 -0.54 35.23 13.80
CA ASP A 36 -1.09 34.34 14.81
C ASP A 36 -2.17 33.42 14.21
N ALA A 37 -3.06 33.95 13.36
CA ALA A 37 -4.06 33.14 12.67
C ALA A 37 -3.45 32.11 11.69
N ASP A 38 -2.43 32.51 10.92
CA ASP A 38 -1.67 31.61 10.02
C ASP A 38 -0.94 30.52 10.83
N PHE A 39 -0.45 30.87 12.01
CA PHE A 39 0.16 29.93 12.94
C PHE A 39 -0.84 28.92 13.49
N GLU A 40 -2.01 29.38 13.98
CA GLU A 40 -3.07 28.50 14.50
C GLU A 40 -3.52 27.49 13.43
N GLU A 41 -3.82 27.95 12.21
CA GLU A 41 -4.21 27.06 11.10
C GLU A 41 -3.09 26.06 10.76
N THR A 42 -1.85 26.52 10.67
CA THR A 42 -0.70 25.66 10.36
C THR A 42 -0.43 24.66 11.48
N LEU A 43 -0.67 25.04 12.74
CA LEU A 43 -0.51 24.20 13.91
C LEU A 43 -1.58 23.12 13.96
N GLU A 44 -2.85 23.45 13.71
CA GLU A 44 -3.94 22.46 13.62
C GLU A 44 -3.66 21.44 12.52
N LEU A 45 -3.25 21.91 11.34
CA LEU A 45 -2.86 21.03 10.23
C LEU A 45 -1.64 20.18 10.55
N TYR A 46 -0.68 20.70 11.33
CA TYR A 46 0.47 19.92 11.77
C TYR A 46 0.07 18.88 12.81
N ASP A 47 -0.76 19.24 13.78
CA ASP A 47 -1.26 18.36 14.83
C ASP A 47 -2.10 17.20 14.26
N SER A 48 -2.73 17.35 13.09
CA SER A 48 -3.41 16.24 12.39
C SER A 48 -2.47 15.26 11.68
N THR A 49 -1.18 15.59 11.60
CA THR A 49 -0.16 14.69 11.03
C THR A 49 0.30 13.68 12.08
N PRO A 50 0.76 12.48 11.69
CA PRO A 50 1.34 11.49 12.59
C PRO A 50 2.57 12.03 13.31
N GLY A 51 3.41 12.82 12.61
CA GLY A 51 4.55 13.50 13.20
C GLY A 51 4.14 14.53 14.28
N GLY A 52 3.07 15.29 14.05
CA GLY A 52 2.50 16.18 15.07
C GLY A 52 1.88 15.42 16.23
N GLN A 53 1.17 14.33 15.97
CA GLN A 53 0.60 13.45 17.00
C GLN A 53 1.69 12.79 17.87
N ASP A 54 2.81 12.37 17.27
CA ASP A 54 3.97 11.83 17.98
C ASP A 54 4.61 12.89 18.88
N ASP A 55 4.84 14.10 18.35
CA ASP A 55 5.37 15.22 19.12
C ASP A 55 4.43 15.60 20.29
N LEU A 56 3.12 15.66 20.05
CA LEU A 56 2.11 15.92 21.07
C LEU A 56 2.09 14.83 22.15
N ARG A 57 2.18 13.55 21.78
CA ARG A 57 2.26 12.43 22.73
C ARG A 57 3.54 12.49 23.57
N ALA A 58 4.67 12.83 22.96
CA ALA A 58 5.94 13.01 23.66
C ALA A 58 5.90 14.20 24.64
N ALA A 59 5.30 15.32 24.22
CA ALA A 59 5.07 16.48 25.09
C ALA A 59 4.13 16.13 26.24
N PHE A 60 3.02 15.44 25.96
CA PHE A 60 2.05 15.01 26.96
C PHE A 60 2.66 14.08 28.01
N ALA A 61 3.59 13.20 27.61
CA ALA A 61 4.26 12.27 28.52
C ALA A 61 5.19 12.99 29.52
N THR A 62 5.67 14.18 29.20
CA THR A 62 6.68 14.91 29.99
C THR A 62 6.15 16.17 30.68
N GLU A 63 4.94 16.64 30.33
CA GLU A 63 4.33 17.85 30.89
C GLU A 63 3.73 17.62 32.29
N PRO A 64 4.24 18.27 33.36
CA PRO A 64 3.71 18.14 34.72
C PRO A 64 2.49 19.02 35.01
N ASP A 65 2.25 20.09 34.26
CA ASP A 65 1.15 21.03 34.50
C ASP A 65 -0.20 20.48 34.02
N PRO A 66 -1.20 20.28 34.91
CA PRO A 66 -2.50 19.75 34.54
C PRO A 66 -3.25 20.57 33.47
N GLU A 67 -3.12 21.89 33.48
CA GLU A 67 -3.82 22.75 32.50
C GLU A 67 -3.20 22.60 31.11
N ARG A 68 -1.87 22.53 31.03
CA ARG A 68 -1.15 22.29 29.77
C ARG A 68 -1.37 20.87 29.26
N ARG A 69 -1.45 19.88 30.15
CA ARG A 69 -1.83 18.51 29.74
C ARG A 69 -3.23 18.46 29.16
N ALA A 70 -4.19 19.15 29.75
CA ALA A 70 -5.55 19.22 29.22
C ALA A 70 -5.58 19.89 27.84
N ASP A 71 -4.73 20.89 27.59
CA ASP A 71 -4.57 21.49 26.27
C ASP A 71 -4.00 20.51 25.23
N LEU A 72 -2.90 19.82 25.57
CA LEU A 72 -2.29 18.81 24.72
C LEU A 72 -3.27 17.67 24.39
N ASP A 73 -4.09 17.24 25.36
CA ASP A 73 -5.13 16.21 25.16
C ASP A 73 -6.21 16.68 24.17
N ARG A 74 -6.67 17.93 24.30
CA ARG A 74 -7.61 18.53 23.32
C ARG A 74 -7.01 18.59 21.92
N ARG A 75 -5.74 18.98 21.80
CA ARG A 75 -5.03 19.06 20.50
C ARG A 75 -4.82 17.68 19.89
N LEU A 76 -4.48 16.67 20.70
CA LEU A 76 -4.41 15.27 20.25
C LEU A 76 -5.74 14.82 19.64
N ALA A 77 -6.85 15.02 20.36
CA ALA A 77 -8.18 14.64 19.89
C ALA A 77 -8.60 15.41 18.62
N ALA A 78 -8.37 16.73 18.58
CA ALA A 78 -8.68 17.56 17.42
C ALA A 78 -7.87 17.14 16.18
N GLY A 79 -6.57 16.90 16.33
CA GLY A 79 -5.72 16.44 15.24
C GLY A 79 -6.14 15.06 14.70
N GLN A 80 -6.51 14.12 15.58
CA GLN A 80 -7.04 12.81 15.17
C GLN A 80 -8.34 12.93 14.38
N GLN A 81 -9.26 13.78 14.86
CA GLN A 81 -10.52 14.03 14.17
C GLN A 81 -10.29 14.65 12.79
N LEU A 82 -9.47 15.70 12.71
CA LEU A 82 -9.16 16.37 11.45
C LEU A 82 -8.51 15.41 10.45
N ARG A 83 -7.60 14.54 10.90
CA ARG A 83 -7.00 13.49 10.06
C ARG A 83 -8.05 12.54 9.51
N ALA A 84 -8.95 12.05 10.36
CA ALA A 84 -10.03 11.16 9.94
C ALA A 84 -10.95 11.82 8.90
N GLU A 85 -11.29 13.10 9.10
CA GLU A 85 -12.09 13.89 8.16
C GLU A 85 -11.37 14.08 6.80
N GLN A 86 -10.06 14.35 6.82
CA GLN A 86 -9.24 14.48 5.63
C GLN A 86 -9.12 13.16 4.86
N THR A 87 -8.86 12.05 5.55
CA THR A 87 -8.82 10.70 4.95
C THR A 87 -10.15 10.35 4.31
N GLU A 88 -11.25 10.61 5.01
CA GLU A 88 -12.60 10.35 4.49
C GLU A 88 -12.95 11.28 3.31
N ALA A 89 -12.50 12.53 3.33
CA ALA A 89 -12.65 13.45 2.19
C ALA A 89 -11.86 12.99 0.96
N LEU A 90 -10.63 12.51 1.15
CA LEU A 90 -9.81 11.94 0.08
C LEU A 90 -10.44 10.66 -0.50
N ARG A 91 -10.93 9.77 0.37
CA ARG A 91 -11.68 8.58 -0.03
C ARG A 91 -12.92 8.94 -0.84
N ARG A 92 -13.70 9.93 -0.39
CA ARG A 92 -14.86 10.45 -1.13
C ARG A 92 -14.48 11.08 -2.47
N ALA A 93 -13.37 11.81 -2.54
CA ALA A 93 -12.91 12.41 -3.79
C ALA A 93 -12.45 11.33 -4.80
N ARG A 94 -11.72 10.31 -4.32
CA ARG A 94 -11.29 9.16 -5.13
C ARG A 94 -12.48 8.34 -5.62
N ASN A 95 -13.48 8.14 -4.78
CA ASN A 95 -14.69 7.39 -5.12
C ASN A 95 -15.69 8.23 -5.95
N GLY A 96 -15.67 9.56 -5.81
CA GLY A 96 -16.51 10.49 -6.57
C GLY A 96 -16.05 10.74 -8.00
N ALA A 97 -14.80 10.39 -8.34
CA ALA A 97 -14.36 10.32 -9.73
C ALA A 97 -14.95 9.11 -10.48
N ASP A 98 -15.35 8.06 -9.75
CA ASP A 98 -15.84 6.79 -10.32
C ASP A 98 -17.32 6.47 -10.00
N ASN A 99 -18.00 7.21 -9.10
CA ASN A 99 -19.39 6.92 -8.71
C ASN A 99 -20.26 8.18 -8.59
N ASP A 100 -20.75 8.68 -9.73
CA ASP A 100 -22.10 9.25 -9.80
C ASP A 100 -23.12 8.10 -9.69
N ASN A 101 -23.24 7.46 -8.51
CA ASN A 101 -24.53 6.93 -8.05
C ASN A 101 -24.53 6.41 -6.61
N GLU A 102 -25.43 7.02 -5.85
CA GLU A 102 -26.22 6.48 -4.74
C GLU A 102 -25.59 6.20 -3.36
N ARG A 103 -26.21 6.89 -2.40
CA ARG A 103 -26.03 6.90 -0.95
C ARG A 103 -26.60 5.64 -0.30
N GLY A 104 -26.00 5.22 0.81
CA GLY A 104 -26.64 4.33 1.78
C GLY A 104 -25.84 4.21 3.07
N GLU A 105 -26.30 4.87 4.12
CA GLU A 105 -25.77 4.85 5.49
C GLU A 105 -26.05 3.50 6.18
N HIS A 106 -25.09 2.95 6.96
CA HIS A 106 -25.33 2.63 8.38
C HIS A 106 -24.09 2.21 9.19
N ASP A 107 -24.07 2.73 10.41
CA ASP A 107 -23.14 2.64 11.55
C ASP A 107 -23.21 1.30 12.33
N GLY A 108 -22.15 0.95 13.08
CA GLY A 108 -22.19 -0.16 14.06
C GLY A 108 -20.87 -0.67 14.67
N ARG A 109 -20.27 0.12 15.57
CA ARG A 109 -19.20 -0.13 16.58
C ARG A 109 -18.99 -1.56 17.19
N THR A 110 -17.69 -1.88 17.36
CA THR A 110 -16.88 -2.42 18.52
C THR A 110 -17.41 -3.60 19.38
N ASP A 111 -16.62 -4.46 20.04
CA ASP A 111 -15.30 -4.37 20.70
C ASP A 111 -14.57 -5.73 20.71
N ASP A 112 -13.24 -5.65 20.80
CA ASP A 112 -12.26 -6.74 20.92
C ASP A 112 -11.64 -6.74 22.33
N THR A 113 -11.21 -7.89 22.84
CA THR A 113 -10.45 -7.98 24.10
C THR A 113 -9.25 -8.94 23.96
N GLY A 114 -8.06 -8.38 24.19
CA GLY A 114 -6.67 -8.90 24.17
C GLY A 114 -6.40 -10.37 24.60
N THR A 115 -5.25 -11.00 24.33
CA THR A 115 -3.82 -10.66 24.57
C THR A 115 -3.00 -11.94 24.23
N PRO A 116 -1.64 -12.06 24.29
CA PRO A 116 -0.50 -11.30 23.76
C PRO A 116 0.38 -12.04 22.70
N ARG A 117 1.04 -11.21 21.87
CA ARG A 117 2.39 -11.22 21.26
C ARG A 117 3.35 -12.41 21.46
N GLU A 118 3.98 -12.83 20.37
CA GLU A 118 5.39 -13.27 20.33
C GLU A 118 6.04 -13.02 18.94
N VAL A 119 7.36 -12.88 18.96
CA VAL A 119 8.24 -12.10 18.07
C VAL A 119 8.74 -12.92 16.89
N LEU A 120 8.88 -12.31 15.70
CA LEU A 120 9.66 -12.88 14.59
C LEU A 120 10.96 -12.12 14.40
N GLU A 121 12.01 -12.78 14.86
CA GLU A 121 13.42 -12.53 14.62
C GLU A 121 13.80 -12.71 13.14
N GLU A 122 14.97 -12.18 12.83
CA GLU A 122 15.59 -11.96 11.52
C GLU A 122 15.72 -13.24 10.65
N VAL A 123 15.32 -13.13 9.38
CA VAL A 123 15.76 -14.06 8.33
C VAL A 123 17.19 -13.69 7.96
N ARG A 124 18.16 -14.38 8.55
CA ARG A 124 19.53 -14.49 8.07
C ARG A 124 19.68 -15.82 7.35
N LEU A 125 19.91 -15.76 6.05
CA LEU A 125 20.18 -16.92 5.20
C LEU A 125 21.58 -17.48 5.52
N GLU A 126 21.63 -18.64 6.15
CA GLU A 126 22.80 -19.53 6.11
C GLU A 126 22.31 -20.96 5.83
N PRO A 127 23.04 -21.74 5.00
CA PRO A 127 22.55 -23.03 4.50
C PRO A 127 22.75 -24.14 5.55
N GLY A 128 21.64 -24.62 6.12
CA GLY A 128 21.59 -25.75 7.04
C GLY A 128 21.19 -27.06 6.35
N THR A 129 21.97 -28.11 6.61
CA THR A 129 22.02 -29.42 5.95
C THR A 129 20.70 -30.21 5.95
N ALA A 130 20.40 -30.83 4.81
CA ALA A 130 19.28 -31.74 4.60
C ALA A 130 19.30 -32.95 5.55
N GLY A 131 18.21 -33.10 6.34
CA GLY A 131 17.80 -34.36 6.94
C GLY A 131 16.76 -35.04 6.04
N GLY A 132 16.93 -36.33 5.78
CA GLY A 132 16.19 -37.11 4.78
C GLY A 132 14.69 -37.31 5.03
N PRO A 133 14.00 -38.00 4.09
CA PRO A 133 12.55 -37.97 3.96
C PRO A 133 11.86 -38.85 5.00
N ALA A 134 10.83 -38.32 5.64
CA ALA A 134 9.85 -39.12 6.37
C ALA A 134 8.72 -39.50 5.42
N GLU A 135 8.70 -40.79 5.08
CA GLU A 135 7.63 -41.51 4.41
C GLU A 135 6.41 -41.60 5.35
N GLY A 136 5.21 -41.20 4.88
CA GLY A 136 4.03 -41.11 5.73
C GLY A 136 2.76 -40.61 5.04
N ASP A 137 2.35 -41.35 4.00
CA ASP A 137 0.97 -41.60 3.58
C ASP A 137 -0.17 -40.77 4.21
N ARG A 138 -0.74 -39.80 3.46
CA ARG A 138 -2.20 -39.59 3.31
C ARG A 138 -2.50 -38.92 1.95
N GLY A 139 -3.08 -39.70 1.05
CA GLY A 139 -3.27 -39.36 -0.36
C GLY A 139 -4.25 -38.22 -0.66
N ALA A 140 -3.81 -37.34 -1.56
CA ALA A 140 -4.69 -36.71 -2.52
C ALA A 140 -5.30 -37.81 -3.41
N LEU A 141 -6.63 -37.94 -3.38
CA LEU A 141 -7.34 -38.85 -4.28
C LEU A 141 -7.29 -38.28 -5.70
N HIS A 142 -6.25 -38.64 -6.45
CA HIS A 142 -6.25 -38.52 -7.91
C HIS A 142 -7.19 -39.58 -8.51
N GLY A 143 -8.42 -39.16 -8.82
CA GLY A 143 -9.29 -39.88 -9.72
C GLY A 143 -8.93 -39.56 -11.18
N LEU A 144 -8.25 -40.49 -11.84
CA LEU A 144 -8.15 -40.53 -13.30
C LEU A 144 -9.54 -40.74 -13.90
N GLY A 145 -10.08 -39.75 -14.60
CA GLY A 145 -11.34 -39.89 -15.35
C GLY A 145 -11.81 -38.60 -15.99
N ASN A 146 -11.43 -38.37 -17.25
CA ASN A 146 -12.04 -37.36 -18.11
C ASN A 146 -13.52 -37.72 -18.37
N ARG A 147 -14.46 -36.98 -17.74
CA ARG A 147 -15.82 -36.67 -18.24
C ARG A 147 -16.56 -35.71 -17.28
N GLY A 148 -16.81 -34.48 -17.74
CA GLY A 148 -17.75 -33.53 -17.15
C GLY A 148 -17.09 -32.42 -16.33
N SER A 149 -17.26 -31.18 -16.77
CA SER A 149 -16.89 -29.96 -16.04
C SER A 149 -17.64 -29.90 -14.71
N GLY A 150 -17.08 -30.50 -13.67
CA GLY A 150 -17.48 -30.27 -12.30
C GLY A 150 -16.84 -28.97 -11.85
N SER A 151 -17.64 -27.95 -11.57
CA SER A 151 -17.16 -26.68 -11.01
C SER A 151 -16.24 -26.98 -9.83
N LEU A 152 -14.98 -26.58 -9.93
CA LEU A 152 -14.01 -26.72 -8.85
C LEU A 152 -14.61 -26.06 -7.59
N ARG A 153 -14.51 -26.73 -6.45
CA ARG A 153 -14.99 -26.22 -5.17
C ARG A 153 -13.80 -26.06 -4.25
N LEU A 154 -13.55 -24.84 -3.82
CA LEU A 154 -12.55 -24.57 -2.79
C LEU A 154 -13.23 -24.52 -1.42
N LEU A 155 -12.46 -24.80 -0.38
CA LEU A 155 -12.90 -24.66 1.00
C LEU A 155 -11.99 -23.66 1.71
N ILE A 156 -12.40 -22.41 1.75
CA ILE A 156 -11.63 -21.33 2.38
C ILE A 156 -12.36 -20.92 3.66
N ASN A 157 -11.69 -21.00 4.81
CA ASN A 157 -12.27 -20.72 6.14
C ASN A 157 -13.58 -21.48 6.42
N GLY A 158 -13.72 -22.71 5.91
CA GLY A 158 -14.93 -23.52 6.05
C GLY A 158 -16.10 -23.11 5.14
N GLN A 159 -15.93 -22.10 4.30
CA GLN A 159 -16.90 -21.69 3.29
C GLN A 159 -16.60 -22.37 1.95
N GLN A 160 -17.64 -22.91 1.31
CA GLN A 160 -17.51 -23.46 -0.04
C GLN A 160 -17.50 -22.32 -1.04
N ILE A 161 -16.43 -22.26 -1.84
CA ILE A 161 -16.22 -21.22 -2.86
C ILE A 161 -16.23 -21.85 -4.24
N HIS A 162 -16.87 -21.15 -5.15
CA HIS A 162 -16.95 -21.48 -6.57
C HIS A 162 -16.17 -20.44 -7.36
N PRO A 163 -14.89 -20.69 -7.66
CA PRO A 163 -14.10 -19.76 -8.46
C PRO A 163 -14.77 -19.45 -9.80
N VAL A 164 -14.69 -18.20 -10.22
CA VAL A 164 -15.19 -17.77 -11.55
C VAL A 164 -14.19 -18.09 -12.66
N ALA A 165 -12.91 -18.19 -12.32
CA ALA A 165 -11.83 -18.59 -13.21
C ALA A 165 -10.65 -19.18 -12.41
N ASP A 166 -9.79 -19.92 -13.10
CA ASP A 166 -8.50 -20.37 -12.60
C ASP A 166 -7.38 -19.93 -13.55
N HIS A 167 -6.23 -19.61 -12.98
CA HIS A 167 -5.08 -19.06 -13.69
C HIS A 167 -3.84 -19.83 -13.25
N THR A 168 -3.07 -20.32 -14.22
CA THR A 168 -1.86 -21.10 -13.96
C THR A 168 -0.78 -20.67 -14.94
N LEU A 169 0.45 -20.46 -14.43
CA LEU A 169 1.62 -20.19 -15.27
C LEU A 169 1.87 -21.33 -16.27
N SER A 170 2.62 -21.04 -17.34
CA SER A 170 3.05 -22.08 -18.28
C SER A 170 3.90 -23.16 -17.60
N ALA A 171 4.02 -24.34 -18.22
CA ALA A 171 4.84 -25.41 -17.65
C ALA A 171 6.31 -25.01 -17.46
N ASP A 172 6.84 -24.24 -18.41
CA ASP A 172 8.22 -23.76 -18.40
C ASP A 172 8.43 -22.72 -17.28
N GLU A 173 7.50 -21.76 -17.11
CA GLU A 173 7.59 -20.79 -16.00
C GLU A 173 7.46 -21.46 -14.62
N ARG A 174 6.58 -22.46 -14.47
CA ARG A 174 6.49 -23.21 -13.21
C ARG A 174 7.77 -23.99 -12.92
N ALA A 175 8.44 -24.51 -13.95
CA ALA A 175 9.73 -25.16 -13.80
C ALA A 175 10.81 -24.18 -13.33
N ASP A 176 10.87 -22.97 -13.90
CA ASP A 176 11.79 -21.91 -13.46
C ASP A 176 11.59 -21.54 -11.98
N PHE A 177 10.33 -21.33 -11.55
CA PHE A 177 10.05 -21.08 -10.14
C PHE A 177 10.47 -22.26 -9.25
N ALA A 178 10.19 -23.50 -9.66
CA ALA A 178 10.57 -24.69 -8.90
C ALA A 178 12.09 -24.86 -8.78
N GLU A 179 12.86 -24.57 -9.84
CA GLU A 179 14.34 -24.59 -9.81
C GLU A 179 14.91 -23.57 -8.82
N ARG A 180 14.20 -22.46 -8.60
CA ARG A 180 14.52 -21.42 -7.62
C ARG A 180 13.97 -21.70 -6.22
N GLY A 181 13.27 -22.82 -6.02
CA GLY A 181 12.65 -23.21 -4.76
C GLY A 181 11.39 -22.41 -4.40
N LEU A 182 10.75 -21.78 -5.39
CA LEU A 182 9.58 -20.92 -5.23
C LEU A 182 8.29 -21.66 -5.64
N SER A 183 7.20 -21.43 -4.91
CA SER A 183 5.90 -22.04 -5.26
C SER A 183 5.21 -21.25 -6.37
N ALA A 184 4.63 -21.97 -7.34
CA ALA A 184 3.83 -21.41 -8.43
C ALA A 184 2.47 -22.13 -8.58
N PRO A 185 1.58 -22.04 -7.56
CA PRO A 185 0.28 -22.67 -7.60
C PRO A 185 -0.67 -21.98 -8.58
N THR A 186 -1.74 -22.70 -8.91
CA THR A 186 -2.92 -22.13 -9.57
C THR A 186 -3.55 -21.08 -8.66
N LEU A 187 -3.90 -19.93 -9.24
CA LEU A 187 -4.69 -18.89 -8.59
C LEU A 187 -6.14 -19.00 -9.05
N TYR A 188 -7.07 -18.85 -8.10
CA TYR A 188 -8.50 -18.94 -8.30
C TYR A 188 -9.12 -17.55 -8.13
N GLU A 189 -9.87 -17.12 -9.13
CA GLU A 189 -10.56 -15.84 -9.13
C GLU A 189 -11.88 -15.98 -8.36
N LEU A 190 -12.07 -15.16 -7.33
CA LEU A 190 -13.28 -15.16 -6.51
C LEU A 190 -14.41 -14.42 -7.24
N ALA A 191 -15.66 -14.83 -7.00
CA ALA A 191 -16.81 -14.04 -7.38
C ALA A 191 -16.88 -12.76 -6.52
N PRO A 192 -17.46 -11.65 -7.01
CA PRO A 192 -17.64 -10.45 -6.21
C PRO A 192 -18.36 -10.71 -4.87
N ALA A 193 -19.34 -11.61 -4.87
CA ALA A 193 -20.07 -11.99 -3.65
C ALA A 193 -19.17 -12.60 -2.55
N ASP A 194 -17.99 -13.10 -2.91
CA ASP A 194 -17.02 -13.71 -2.01
C ASP A 194 -15.91 -12.74 -1.56
N ALA A 195 -15.99 -11.45 -1.91
CA ALA A 195 -14.99 -10.44 -1.57
C ALA A 195 -14.70 -10.33 -0.06
N GLY A 196 -15.72 -10.59 0.78
CA GLY A 196 -15.57 -10.62 2.24
C GLY A 196 -14.52 -11.64 2.72
N ILE A 197 -14.30 -12.73 1.98
CA ILE A 197 -13.29 -13.74 2.31
C ILE A 197 -11.88 -13.21 2.08
N TYR A 198 -11.66 -12.53 0.96
CA TYR A 198 -10.38 -11.90 0.65
C TYR A 198 -10.04 -10.85 1.72
N ARG A 199 -11.01 -10.01 2.06
CA ARG A 199 -10.88 -9.00 3.12
C ARG A 199 -10.59 -9.64 4.48
N ALA A 200 -11.25 -10.75 4.82
CA ALA A 200 -11.01 -11.45 6.07
C ALA A 200 -9.56 -11.97 6.18
N GLN A 201 -8.98 -12.49 5.10
CA GLN A 201 -7.56 -12.93 5.08
C GLN A 201 -6.61 -11.74 5.25
N MET A 202 -6.86 -10.63 4.53
CA MET A 202 -6.09 -9.40 4.71
C MET A 202 -6.12 -8.90 6.16
N LEU A 203 -7.29 -8.88 6.80
CA LEU A 203 -7.42 -8.50 8.21
C LEU A 203 -6.76 -9.51 9.17
N GLU A 204 -6.78 -10.80 8.85
CA GLU A 204 -6.05 -11.80 9.62
C GLU A 204 -4.53 -11.60 9.49
N LEU A 205 -4.04 -11.28 8.30
CA LEU A 205 -2.64 -10.97 8.04
C LEU A 205 -2.21 -9.74 8.86
N THR A 206 -3.00 -8.67 8.85
CA THR A 206 -2.62 -7.42 9.55
C THR A 206 -2.48 -7.63 11.06
N ARG A 207 -3.30 -8.50 11.67
CA ARG A 207 -3.19 -8.84 13.10
C ARG A 207 -1.94 -9.63 13.47
N ARG A 208 -1.36 -10.36 12.51
CA ARG A 208 -0.22 -11.26 12.73
C ARG A 208 1.11 -10.73 12.21
N ASN A 209 1.11 -9.61 11.50
CA ASN A 209 2.29 -9.06 10.83
C ASN A 209 2.68 -7.69 11.40
N THR A 210 3.89 -7.58 11.94
CA THR A 210 4.42 -6.31 12.48
C THR A 210 4.65 -5.25 11.42
N TYR A 211 4.69 -5.63 10.13
CA TYR A 211 4.82 -4.71 9.00
C TYR A 211 3.47 -4.41 8.32
N ALA A 212 2.34 -4.78 8.93
CA ALA A 212 1.01 -4.63 8.35
C ALA A 212 0.67 -3.20 7.89
N ALA A 213 1.22 -2.18 8.55
CA ALA A 213 1.00 -0.77 8.20
C ALA A 213 1.49 -0.40 6.78
N SER A 214 2.32 -1.24 6.14
CA SER A 214 2.75 -1.04 4.76
C SER A 214 1.77 -1.54 3.71
N VAL A 215 0.61 -2.07 4.12
CA VAL A 215 -0.39 -2.64 3.21
C VAL A 215 -1.76 -2.03 3.51
N HIS A 216 -2.42 -1.53 2.48
CA HIS A 216 -3.77 -1.01 2.59
C HIS A 216 -4.80 -2.14 2.48
N VAL A 217 -5.77 -2.17 3.40
CA VAL A 217 -6.92 -3.09 3.36
C VAL A 217 -8.15 -2.29 2.95
N TYR A 218 -8.67 -2.58 1.76
CA TYR A 218 -9.87 -1.94 1.23
C TYR A 218 -11.12 -2.44 1.96
N ASP A 219 -12.23 -1.70 1.85
CA ASP A 219 -13.51 -2.21 2.29
C ASP A 219 -14.05 -3.31 1.34
N GLU A 220 -15.12 -3.99 1.77
CA GLU A 220 -15.66 -5.10 0.99
C GLU A 220 -16.30 -4.64 -0.33
N ASP A 221 -16.89 -3.45 -0.37
CA ASP A 221 -17.51 -2.89 -1.58
C ASP A 221 -16.47 -2.51 -2.62
N GLU A 222 -15.35 -1.95 -2.19
CA GLU A 222 -14.18 -1.70 -3.05
C GLU A 222 -13.60 -3.01 -3.59
N TYR A 223 -13.42 -4.03 -2.74
CA TYR A 223 -12.93 -5.34 -3.20
C TYR A 223 -13.90 -6.03 -4.17
N ARG A 224 -15.22 -5.85 -4.03
CA ARG A 224 -16.22 -6.36 -5.00
C ARG A 224 -16.02 -5.84 -6.41
N GLN A 225 -15.37 -4.68 -6.56
CA GLN A 225 -15.08 -4.05 -7.85
C GLN A 225 -13.72 -4.45 -8.41
N MET A 226 -12.95 -5.29 -7.71
CA MET A 226 -11.64 -5.76 -8.12
C MET A 226 -11.70 -7.22 -8.57
N ARG A 227 -10.69 -7.66 -9.34
CA ARG A 227 -10.47 -9.08 -9.58
C ARG A 227 -9.64 -9.63 -8.44
N LEU A 228 -10.21 -10.55 -7.67
CA LEU A 228 -9.61 -11.09 -6.46
C LEU A 228 -9.11 -12.50 -6.74
N LEU A 229 -7.79 -12.71 -6.66
CA LEU A 229 -7.15 -13.99 -6.94
C LEU A 229 -6.58 -14.57 -5.65
N VAL A 230 -6.85 -15.85 -5.38
CA VAL A 230 -6.37 -16.55 -4.19
C VAL A 230 -5.82 -17.93 -4.50
N THR A 231 -4.94 -18.46 -3.65
CA THR A 231 -4.56 -19.87 -3.66
C THR A 231 -5.72 -20.77 -3.24
N ASP A 232 -5.63 -22.08 -3.49
CA ASP A 232 -6.66 -23.07 -3.12
C ASP A 232 -6.96 -23.13 -1.61
N ASP A 233 -5.96 -22.86 -0.77
CA ASP A 233 -6.11 -22.74 0.68
C ASP A 233 -6.61 -21.36 1.14
N GLY A 234 -6.70 -20.39 0.22
CA GLY A 234 -7.07 -19.00 0.49
C GLY A 234 -6.08 -18.23 1.34
N LYS A 235 -4.86 -18.74 1.55
CA LYS A 235 -3.83 -18.16 2.43
C LYS A 235 -2.78 -17.33 1.70
N ALA A 236 -2.90 -17.17 0.39
CA ALA A 236 -2.22 -16.13 -0.36
C ALA A 236 -3.16 -15.56 -1.43
N GLY A 237 -2.96 -14.31 -1.81
CA GLY A 237 -3.80 -13.68 -2.82
C GLY A 237 -3.31 -12.31 -3.29
N VAL A 238 -3.87 -11.87 -4.42
CA VAL A 238 -3.60 -10.58 -5.07
C VAL A 238 -4.90 -10.03 -5.64
N ALA A 239 -5.07 -8.71 -5.54
CA ALA A 239 -6.21 -8.01 -6.11
C ALA A 239 -5.76 -7.15 -7.30
N LEU A 240 -6.55 -7.15 -8.36
CA LEU A 240 -6.35 -6.27 -9.52
C LEU A 240 -7.45 -5.21 -9.54
N LYS A 241 -7.06 -3.95 -9.37
CA LYS A 241 -7.92 -2.77 -9.54
C LYS A 241 -7.64 -2.18 -10.93
N GLY A 242 -8.34 -2.69 -11.94
CA GLY A 242 -8.02 -2.40 -13.34
C GLY A 242 -6.65 -2.96 -13.70
N ASP A 243 -5.71 -2.09 -14.07
CA ASP A 243 -4.32 -2.41 -14.38
C ASP A 243 -3.38 -2.34 -13.16
N GLU A 244 -3.91 -2.01 -11.97
CA GLU A 244 -3.14 -1.86 -10.74
C GLU A 244 -3.13 -3.14 -9.91
N VAL A 245 -1.94 -3.60 -9.51
CA VAL A 245 -1.75 -4.68 -8.55
C VAL A 245 -1.83 -4.10 -7.14
N VAL A 246 -2.81 -4.53 -6.35
CA VAL A 246 -3.04 -4.06 -4.98
C VAL A 246 -3.24 -5.24 -4.03
N SER A 247 -3.12 -4.99 -2.72
CA SER A 247 -3.45 -5.95 -1.64
C SER A 247 -2.78 -7.33 -1.73
N VAL A 248 -1.55 -7.42 -2.25
CA VAL A 248 -0.79 -8.68 -2.30
C VAL A 248 -0.55 -9.21 -0.89
N PHE A 249 -0.93 -10.45 -0.60
CA PHE A 249 -0.67 -11.10 0.68
C PHE A 249 -0.26 -12.57 0.55
N ALA A 250 0.52 -13.03 1.53
CA ALA A 250 0.79 -14.44 1.75
C ALA A 250 0.95 -14.67 3.27
N HIS A 251 0.17 -15.59 3.81
CA HIS A 251 0.27 -16.01 5.20
C HIS A 251 1.43 -16.98 5.39
N LYS A 252 2.07 -16.96 6.56
CA LYS A 252 3.18 -17.87 6.89
C LYS A 252 2.76 -19.33 6.98
N ASP A 253 1.50 -19.58 7.33
CA ASP A 253 0.86 -20.90 7.39
C ASP A 253 0.19 -21.30 6.07
N SER A 254 0.46 -20.59 4.97
CA SER A 254 0.10 -21.01 3.61
C SER A 254 0.73 -22.36 3.27
N ALA A 255 -0.01 -23.20 2.54
CA ALA A 255 0.50 -24.43 1.96
C ALA A 255 1.53 -24.17 0.83
N HIS A 256 1.57 -22.93 0.33
CA HIS A 256 2.47 -22.47 -0.73
C HIS A 256 3.48 -21.47 -0.16
N SER A 257 4.69 -21.95 0.17
CA SER A 257 5.78 -21.08 0.61
C SER A 257 6.35 -20.27 -0.55
N ASP A 258 6.79 -19.04 -0.27
CA ASP A 258 7.48 -18.17 -1.25
C ASP A 258 6.68 -17.97 -2.57
N VAL A 259 5.36 -17.87 -2.44
CA VAL A 259 4.40 -17.73 -3.56
C VAL A 259 4.32 -16.31 -4.13
N ALA A 260 4.84 -15.30 -3.43
CA ALA A 260 4.64 -13.89 -3.78
C ALA A 260 5.14 -13.57 -5.21
N GLN A 261 6.33 -14.04 -5.59
CA GLN A 261 6.92 -13.77 -6.89
C GLN A 261 6.11 -14.37 -8.04
N SER A 262 5.68 -15.64 -7.91
CA SER A 262 4.87 -16.29 -8.94
C SER A 262 3.47 -15.69 -9.02
N MET A 263 2.90 -15.26 -7.90
CA MET A 263 1.61 -14.58 -7.86
C MET A 263 1.68 -13.20 -8.54
N LEU A 264 2.76 -12.45 -8.30
CA LEU A 264 3.03 -11.19 -9.00
C LEU A 264 3.23 -11.41 -10.50
N ARG A 265 3.97 -12.45 -10.88
CA ARG A 265 4.13 -12.85 -12.28
C ARG A 265 2.78 -13.14 -12.95
N GLN A 266 1.92 -13.91 -12.30
CA GLN A 266 0.56 -14.20 -12.78
C GLN A 266 -0.29 -12.93 -12.85
N SER A 267 -0.20 -12.04 -11.86
CA SER A 267 -0.95 -10.77 -11.84
C SER A 267 -0.59 -9.89 -13.04
N ALA A 268 0.68 -9.85 -13.44
CA ALA A 268 1.13 -9.14 -14.65
C ALA A 268 0.56 -9.75 -15.93
N MET A 269 0.54 -11.08 -16.04
CA MET A 269 -0.10 -11.77 -17.18
C MET A 269 -1.61 -11.52 -17.28
N LEU A 270 -2.24 -11.18 -16.16
CA LEU A 270 -3.67 -10.86 -16.08
C LEU A 270 -3.98 -9.37 -16.27
N GLY A 271 -2.98 -8.56 -16.65
CA GLY A 271 -3.13 -7.13 -16.93
C GLY A 271 -2.74 -6.20 -15.78
N GLY A 272 -2.23 -6.73 -14.67
CA GLY A 272 -1.68 -5.95 -13.56
C GLY A 272 -0.32 -5.35 -13.95
N HIS A 273 -0.32 -4.18 -14.59
CA HIS A 273 0.87 -3.58 -15.17
C HIS A 273 1.47 -2.44 -14.35
N ARG A 274 0.85 -2.05 -13.23
CA ARG A 274 1.42 -1.04 -12.34
C ARG A 274 1.13 -1.34 -10.88
N LEU A 275 1.95 -0.75 -10.02
CA LEU A 275 1.77 -0.74 -8.56
C LEU A 275 2.56 0.42 -7.96
N ASP A 276 2.26 0.74 -6.72
CA ASP A 276 3.10 1.56 -5.87
C ASP A 276 3.31 0.90 -4.51
N CYS A 277 4.45 1.18 -3.90
CA CYS A 277 4.79 0.59 -2.61
C CYS A 277 5.82 1.44 -1.86
N PHE A 278 5.88 1.27 -0.54
CA PHE A 278 6.97 1.83 0.24
C PHE A 278 8.30 1.15 -0.12
N ASP A 279 9.38 1.94 -0.23
CA ASP A 279 10.74 1.50 -0.50
C ASP A 279 11.34 0.69 0.65
N THR A 280 10.84 -0.54 0.78
CA THR A 280 11.14 -1.49 1.85
C THR A 280 11.76 -2.75 1.25
N VAL A 281 11.27 -3.94 1.64
CA VAL A 281 11.63 -5.20 0.96
C VAL A 281 10.82 -5.42 -0.31
N LEU A 282 9.64 -4.80 -0.43
CA LEU A 282 8.66 -5.07 -1.48
C LEU A 282 9.18 -4.81 -2.90
N PRO A 283 9.92 -3.71 -3.19
CA PRO A 283 10.42 -3.47 -4.54
C PRO A 283 11.32 -4.59 -5.09
N ASN A 284 12.03 -5.34 -4.23
CA ASN A 284 12.83 -6.49 -4.66
C ASN A 284 11.95 -7.64 -5.19
N LEU A 285 10.82 -7.89 -4.53
CA LEU A 285 9.85 -8.91 -4.97
C LEU A 285 9.21 -8.50 -6.30
N TYR A 286 8.87 -7.21 -6.44
CA TYR A 286 8.26 -6.69 -7.66
C TYR A 286 9.24 -6.67 -8.84
N ALA A 287 10.50 -6.31 -8.62
CA ALA A 287 11.53 -6.33 -9.66
C ALA A 287 11.77 -7.73 -10.23
N ASP A 288 11.73 -8.77 -9.41
CA ASP A 288 11.83 -10.15 -9.87
C ASP A 288 10.67 -10.53 -10.79
N ALA A 289 9.47 -10.03 -10.51
CA ALA A 289 8.29 -10.23 -11.35
C ALA A 289 8.29 -9.38 -12.63
N GLY A 290 9.27 -8.49 -12.81
CA GLY A 290 9.41 -7.62 -13.99
C GLY A 290 8.89 -6.20 -13.80
N PHE A 291 8.55 -5.77 -12.58
CA PHE A 291 8.19 -4.38 -12.33
C PHE A 291 9.45 -3.51 -12.18
N VAL A 292 9.51 -2.40 -12.90
CA VAL A 292 10.60 -1.43 -12.81
C VAL A 292 10.15 -0.12 -12.18
N PRO A 293 10.99 0.54 -11.37
CA PRO A 293 10.66 1.82 -10.78
C PRO A 293 10.63 2.92 -11.85
N VAL A 294 9.51 3.63 -11.97
CA VAL A 294 9.29 4.70 -12.94
C VAL A 294 9.21 6.08 -12.30
N ALA A 295 8.87 6.15 -11.02
CA ALA A 295 8.82 7.37 -10.24
C ALA A 295 9.01 7.08 -8.75
N ARG A 296 9.36 8.12 -8.00
CA ARG A 296 9.57 8.06 -6.56
C ARG A 296 9.02 9.32 -5.91
N LEU A 297 8.20 9.17 -4.87
CA LEU A 297 7.71 10.28 -4.07
C LEU A 297 8.35 10.19 -2.69
N ALA A 298 9.01 11.28 -2.28
CA ALA A 298 9.62 11.36 -0.96
C ALA A 298 8.58 11.12 0.14
N TRP A 299 8.95 10.40 1.20
CA TRP A 299 8.05 10.21 2.33
C TRP A 299 7.55 11.54 2.88
N ASN A 300 6.24 11.62 3.12
CA ASN A 300 5.62 12.72 3.84
C ASN A 300 4.89 12.18 5.07
N ASP A 301 5.35 12.59 6.26
CA ASP A 301 4.75 12.20 7.53
C ASP A 301 3.24 12.47 7.53
N ASP A 302 2.77 13.55 6.91
CA ASP A 302 1.36 13.93 6.84
C ASP A 302 0.47 12.78 6.32
N TYR A 303 1.02 11.92 5.45
CA TYR A 303 0.34 10.77 4.84
C TYR A 303 0.79 9.41 5.40
N ALA A 304 1.49 9.36 6.53
CA ALA A 304 1.89 8.07 7.10
C ALA A 304 0.65 7.22 7.46
N PRO A 305 0.66 5.91 7.16
CA PRO A 305 -0.44 5.03 7.52
C PRO A 305 -0.70 5.02 9.04
N ASP A 306 -1.94 4.77 9.42
CA ASP A 306 -2.30 4.66 10.84
C ASP A 306 -1.53 3.50 11.49
N GLY A 307 -0.96 3.77 12.67
CA GLY A 307 -0.14 2.78 13.39
C GLY A 307 1.26 2.54 12.82
N TRP A 308 1.77 3.43 11.95
CA TRP A 308 3.13 3.33 11.42
C TRP A 308 4.19 3.37 12.53
N ASP A 309 5.02 2.34 12.61
CA ASP A 309 6.10 2.23 13.59
C ASP A 309 7.45 2.61 12.96
N TYR A 310 7.85 3.87 13.15
CA TYR A 310 9.11 4.41 12.62
C TYR A 310 10.35 3.62 13.08
N GLN A 311 10.32 3.01 14.26
CA GLN A 311 11.43 2.20 14.75
C GLN A 311 11.47 0.86 14.02
N GLN A 312 10.33 0.20 13.85
CA GLN A 312 10.20 -1.05 13.12
C GLN A 312 10.66 -0.91 11.66
N PHE A 313 10.35 0.22 11.02
CA PHE A 313 10.78 0.55 9.66
C PHE A 313 12.13 1.28 9.62
N GLY A 314 12.84 1.44 10.75
CA GLY A 314 14.03 2.29 10.89
C GLY A 314 15.15 2.02 9.87
N ARG A 315 15.29 0.77 9.42
CA ARG A 315 16.25 0.36 8.37
C ARG A 315 15.95 0.95 6.99
N PHE A 316 14.75 1.46 6.76
CA PHE A 316 14.30 2.06 5.50
C PHE A 316 14.15 3.57 5.68
N ASN A 317 15.20 4.30 5.31
CA ASN A 317 15.24 5.76 5.41
C ASN A 317 14.83 6.28 6.82
N GLY A 318 15.34 5.66 7.89
CA GLY A 318 15.02 6.08 9.26
C GLY A 318 13.54 5.92 9.65
N GLY A 319 12.84 4.94 9.06
CA GLY A 319 11.42 4.72 9.28
C GLY A 319 10.52 5.51 8.33
N ARG A 320 11.08 6.17 7.32
CA ARG A 320 10.39 7.05 6.38
C ARG A 320 10.66 6.62 4.92
N PRO A 321 10.35 5.38 4.54
CA PRO A 321 10.60 4.89 3.19
C PRO A 321 9.80 5.70 2.16
N ASP A 322 10.43 6.14 1.08
CA ASP A 322 9.71 6.78 -0.02
C ASP A 322 8.65 5.86 -0.62
N VAL A 323 7.68 6.43 -1.34
CA VAL A 323 6.78 5.65 -2.20
C VAL A 323 7.43 5.49 -3.57
N VAL A 324 7.54 4.26 -4.04
CA VAL A 324 8.08 3.90 -5.35
C VAL A 324 6.93 3.45 -6.23
N PHE A 325 6.76 4.14 -7.35
CA PHE A 325 5.81 3.75 -8.39
C PHE A 325 6.54 2.87 -9.39
N MET A 326 5.96 1.72 -9.68
CA MET A 326 6.56 0.72 -10.56
C MET A 326 5.59 0.33 -11.66
N ALA A 327 6.13 0.00 -12.82
CA ALA A 327 5.38 -0.47 -13.98
C ALA A 327 6.01 -1.75 -14.52
N TYR A 328 5.18 -2.62 -15.08
CA TYR A 328 5.60 -3.90 -15.61
C TYR A 328 6.34 -3.75 -16.93
N ASP A 329 7.51 -4.36 -17.02
CA ASP A 329 8.33 -4.50 -18.22
C ASP A 329 8.64 -5.99 -18.42
N PRO A 330 8.07 -6.65 -19.46
CA PRO A 330 8.31 -8.07 -19.72
C PRO A 330 9.79 -8.38 -20.02
N GLU A 331 10.60 -7.41 -20.45
CA GLU A 331 12.03 -7.59 -20.69
C GLU A 331 12.86 -7.57 -19.39
N LYS A 332 12.23 -7.23 -18.26
CA LYS A 332 12.89 -7.04 -16.95
C LYS A 332 12.56 -8.13 -15.94
N VAL A 333 11.87 -9.18 -16.37
CA VAL A 333 11.52 -10.35 -15.56
C VAL A 333 12.79 -11.05 -15.08
N GLY A 334 12.81 -11.45 -13.81
CA GLY A 334 14.02 -11.91 -13.12
C GLY A 334 15.00 -10.77 -12.78
N GLY A 335 14.54 -9.52 -12.87
CA GLY A 335 15.32 -8.34 -12.57
C GLY A 335 15.57 -8.15 -11.07
N THR A 336 16.50 -7.25 -10.75
CA THR A 336 16.79 -6.86 -9.37
C THR A 336 16.49 -5.39 -9.16
N TYR A 337 16.05 -5.07 -7.95
CA TYR A 337 15.79 -3.70 -7.56
C TYR A 337 17.07 -3.01 -7.07
N THR A 338 17.25 -1.75 -7.47
CA THR A 338 18.31 -0.88 -6.96
C THR A 338 17.69 0.11 -5.97
N PRO A 339 18.09 0.09 -4.68
CA PRO A 339 17.59 1.05 -3.70
C PRO A 339 17.77 2.51 -4.16
N GLY A 340 16.74 3.33 -3.98
CA GLY A 340 16.76 4.72 -4.46
C GLY A 340 16.45 4.91 -5.94
N ALA A 341 16.19 3.84 -6.71
CA ALA A 341 15.81 3.96 -8.12
C ALA A 341 14.44 4.64 -8.31
N GLY A 342 14.23 5.20 -9.51
CA GLY A 342 13.06 6.01 -9.86
C GLY A 342 13.34 7.51 -9.72
N ALA A 343 12.84 8.31 -10.67
CA ALA A 343 13.00 9.76 -10.62
C ALA A 343 12.06 10.38 -9.59
N TYR A 344 12.59 11.27 -8.74
CA TYR A 344 11.78 12.00 -7.78
C TYR A 344 10.69 12.84 -8.45
N ILE A 345 9.54 12.88 -7.80
CA ILE A 345 8.36 13.66 -8.14
C ILE A 345 7.81 14.31 -6.85
N ASP A 346 7.05 15.38 -7.03
CA ASP A 346 6.51 16.17 -5.91
C ASP A 346 5.08 15.77 -5.54
N GLU A 347 4.33 15.15 -6.48
CA GLU A 347 2.90 14.87 -6.34
C GLU A 347 2.58 13.42 -6.66
N TYR A 348 1.75 12.76 -5.83
CA TYR A 348 1.39 11.35 -5.96
C TYR A 348 0.76 11.01 -7.32
N ASP A 349 -0.14 11.87 -7.81
CA ASP A 349 -0.83 11.69 -9.10
C ASP A 349 0.13 11.67 -10.30
N VAL A 350 1.27 12.38 -10.20
CA VAL A 350 2.32 12.33 -11.23
C VAL A 350 2.98 10.95 -11.27
N GLY A 351 3.09 10.28 -10.12
CA GLY A 351 3.64 8.93 -10.00
C GLY A 351 2.73 7.90 -10.65
N ILE A 352 1.42 7.99 -10.36
CA ILE A 352 0.38 7.17 -10.99
C ILE A 352 0.39 7.38 -12.51
N ALA A 353 0.37 8.63 -12.97
CA ALA A 353 0.38 8.94 -14.40
C ALA A 353 1.62 8.40 -15.11
N ARG A 354 2.81 8.44 -14.48
CA ARG A 354 4.04 7.86 -15.04
C ARG A 354 3.97 6.35 -15.14
N ALA A 355 3.42 5.66 -14.14
CA ALA A 355 3.24 4.21 -14.19
C ALA A 355 2.22 3.79 -15.26
N GLN A 356 1.12 4.53 -15.40
CA GLN A 356 0.11 4.30 -16.45
C GLN A 356 0.64 4.57 -17.87
N ALA A 357 1.52 5.56 -18.03
CA ALA A 357 2.09 5.91 -19.34
C ALA A 357 3.26 4.99 -19.76
N TYR A 358 3.78 4.18 -18.84
CA TYR A 358 4.92 3.30 -19.12
C TYR A 358 4.54 2.25 -20.18
N GLY A 359 5.41 2.05 -21.18
CA GLY A 359 5.16 1.17 -22.34
C GLY A 359 4.24 1.73 -23.43
N ASN A 360 3.44 2.77 -23.14
CA ASN A 360 2.55 3.41 -24.13
C ASN A 360 3.27 4.40 -25.07
N ASN A 361 4.51 4.80 -24.75
CA ASN A 361 5.29 5.71 -25.58
C ASN A 361 5.93 5.06 -26.82
N ASP A 362 5.98 3.72 -26.89
CA ASP A 362 6.52 3.03 -28.07
C ASP A 362 5.51 2.94 -29.22
N THR A 363 4.21 3.14 -28.96
CA THR A 363 3.16 3.08 -30.00
C THR A 363 3.00 4.39 -30.77
N ILE A 364 3.42 5.54 -30.21
CA ILE A 364 3.25 6.86 -30.87
C ILE A 364 4.34 7.11 -31.92
N THR A 365 5.52 6.53 -31.77
CA THR A 365 6.64 6.77 -32.71
C THR A 365 6.48 6.01 -34.03
N VAL A 366 5.78 4.87 -34.05
CA VAL A 366 5.59 4.04 -35.26
C VAL A 366 4.48 4.59 -36.17
N ALA A 367 3.50 5.31 -35.62
CA ALA A 367 2.39 5.87 -36.39
C ALA A 367 2.79 7.08 -37.26
N ASN A 368 3.85 7.82 -36.89
CA ASN A 368 4.31 8.98 -37.64
C ASN A 368 5.32 8.67 -38.77
N ASP A 369 5.92 7.48 -38.79
CA ASP A 369 6.91 7.12 -39.84
C ASP A 369 6.29 6.39 -41.05
N THR A 370 5.03 5.92 -40.94
CA THR A 370 4.34 5.25 -42.06
C THR A 370 3.53 6.20 -42.97
N SER A 371 3.38 7.48 -42.61
CA SER A 371 2.63 8.45 -43.43
C SER A 371 3.48 9.21 -44.47
N THR A 372 4.81 9.05 -44.49
CA THR A 372 5.70 9.87 -45.35
C THR A 372 6.32 9.11 -46.54
N ARG A 373 6.00 7.82 -46.77
CA ARG A 373 6.53 7.03 -47.91
C ARG A 373 5.48 6.49 -48.88
N ARG A 374 4.44 7.26 -49.22
CA ARG A 374 3.56 6.97 -50.37
C ARG A 374 3.15 8.25 -51.08
N SER A 375 4.07 8.87 -51.82
CA SER A 375 3.78 9.83 -52.90
C SER A 375 5.04 10.08 -53.72
N GLU A 376 5.52 9.08 -54.46
CA GLU A 376 6.44 9.28 -55.60
C GLU A 376 6.51 7.98 -56.43
N HIS A 377 5.52 7.80 -57.30
CA HIS A 377 5.55 7.05 -58.56
C HIS A 377 4.13 7.00 -59.12
N VAL A 378 3.78 7.94 -60.00
CA VAL A 378 3.20 7.75 -61.35
C VAL A 378 3.34 9.08 -62.09
#